data_AF-A0A7Y9I1C7-F1
#
_entry.id   AF-A0A7Y9I1C7-F1
#
_cell.length_a   1.000
_cell.length_b   1.000
_cell.length_c   1.000
_cell.angle_alpha   90.00
_cell.angle_beta   90.00
_cell.angle_gamma   90.00
#
_symmetry.space_group_name_H-M   'P 1'
#
loop_
_entity.id
_entity.type
_entity.pdbx_description
1 polymer ?
#
loop_
_entity_poly.entity_id
_entity_poly.type
_entity_poly.pdbx_seq_one_letter_code
_entity_poly.pdbx_strand_id
1 'polypeptide(L)'
;MLNEFAQHLSSYHFILVDIERDVAESVYFQLKEEFSGVFLRPSEMLLNNVLSDFRLPLVVRYLVSESPISMRNDMPVVTVEKMLVDIFSDPEFGYLIGSERRAIFSNAYYKYIINENKLLRYAARKGKKEEIQNYIQKGNFNKQRPNLI
;
A
#
# COMPACT_ATOMS: atom_id res chain seq x y z
N MET A 1 1.61 -7.88 -6.57
CA MET A 1 0.32 -7.73 -5.88
C MET A 1 -0.54 -6.65 -6.52
N LEU A 2 -0.13 -5.37 -6.52
CA LEU A 2 -0.93 -4.26 -7.06
C LEU A 2 -1.35 -4.43 -8.54
N ASN A 3 -0.44 -4.89 -9.41
CA ASN A 3 -0.69 -5.04 -10.86
C ASN A 3 -1.89 -5.95 -11.19
N GLU A 4 -2.35 -6.78 -10.26
CA GLU A 4 -3.55 -7.60 -10.44
C GLU A 4 -4.85 -6.77 -10.51
N PHE A 5 -4.83 -5.57 -9.94
CA PHE A 5 -6.00 -4.71 -9.76
C PHE A 5 -5.92 -3.39 -10.56
N ALA A 6 -4.72 -2.95 -10.94
CA ALA A 6 -4.52 -1.75 -11.73
C ALA A 6 -5.01 -1.94 -13.18
N GLN A 7 -5.64 -0.91 -13.75
CA GLN A 7 -6.01 -0.88 -15.17
C GLN A 7 -4.84 -0.43 -16.04
N HIS A 8 -4.03 0.50 -15.53
CA HIS A 8 -2.82 0.98 -16.20
C HIS A 8 -1.57 0.50 -15.46
N LEU A 9 -0.60 -0.01 -16.21
CA LEU A 9 0.73 -0.31 -15.66
C LEU A 9 1.41 1.04 -15.35
N SER A 10 1.73 1.25 -14.08
CA SER A 10 2.51 2.41 -13.65
C SER A 10 3.96 2.26 -14.08
N SER A 11 4.54 3.34 -14.62
CA SER A 11 5.99 3.44 -14.88
C SER A 11 6.80 3.63 -13.58
N TYR A 12 6.13 3.83 -12.44
CA TYR A 12 6.78 3.95 -11.13
C TYR A 12 6.98 2.56 -10.52
N HIS A 13 8.25 2.14 -10.45
CA HIS A 13 8.65 0.89 -9.82
C HIS A 13 9.48 1.23 -8.57
N PHE A 14 9.04 0.78 -7.40
CA PHE A 14 9.78 0.93 -6.14
C PHE A 14 9.47 -0.25 -5.22
N ILE A 15 10.36 -0.49 -4.26
CA ILE A 15 10.17 -1.49 -3.20
C ILE A 15 9.86 -0.77 -1.91
N LEU A 16 8.75 -1.12 -1.27
CA LEU A 16 8.42 -0.67 0.08
C LEU A 16 8.98 -1.66 1.09
N VAL A 17 9.74 -1.16 2.06
CA VAL A 17 10.33 -1.94 3.14
C VAL A 17 9.77 -1.41 4.47
N ASP A 18 8.77 -2.11 5.00
CA ASP A 18 8.13 -1.76 6.27
C ASP A 18 8.91 -2.40 7.43
N ILE A 19 9.51 -1.57 8.27
CA ILE A 19 10.45 -2.00 9.33
C ILE A 19 9.98 -1.47 10.69
N GLU A 20 10.17 -2.25 11.75
CA GLU A 20 9.90 -1.80 13.11
C GLU A 20 10.65 -0.49 13.41
N ARG A 21 9.96 0.45 14.06
CA ARG A 21 10.46 1.82 14.25
C ARG A 21 11.86 1.85 14.87
N ASP A 22 12.09 0.99 15.85
CA ASP A 22 13.29 1.02 16.69
C ASP A 22 14.55 0.56 15.93
N VAL A 23 14.39 -0.14 14.79
CA VAL A 23 15.50 -0.65 13.97
C VAL A 23 15.53 -0.05 12.56
N ALA A 24 14.54 0.78 12.20
CA ALA A 24 14.38 1.31 10.85
C ALA A 24 15.59 2.13 10.37
N GLU A 25 16.23 2.90 11.25
CA GLU A 25 17.43 3.67 10.89
C GLU A 25 18.63 2.77 10.62
N SER A 26 18.88 1.78 11.47
CA SER A 26 19.98 0.82 11.29
C SER A 26 19.82 0.04 9.98
N VAL A 27 18.61 -0.44 9.69
CA VAL A 27 18.32 -1.15 8.44
C VAL A 27 18.44 -0.21 7.24
N TYR A 28 17.98 1.04 7.35
CA TYR A 28 18.16 2.04 6.29
C TYR A 28 19.64 2.26 5.93
N PHE A 29 20.52 2.44 6.92
CA PHE A 29 21.94 2.63 6.67
C PHE A 29 22.57 1.38 6.05
N GLN A 30 22.23 0.19 6.54
CA GLN A 30 22.70 -1.06 5.94
C GLN A 30 22.26 -1.20 4.48
N LEU A 31 21.01 -0.89 4.16
CA LEU A 31 20.51 -0.92 2.78
C LEU A 31 21.23 0.09 1.88
N LYS A 32 21.64 1.24 2.41
CA LYS A 32 22.39 2.26 1.63
C LYS A 32 23.79 1.82 1.24
N GLU A 33 24.40 0.92 1.98
CA GLU A 33 25.72 0.37 1.65
C GLU A 33 25.64 -0.56 0.43
N GLU A 34 24.50 -1.24 0.26
CA GLU A 34 24.30 -2.27 -0.78
C GLU A 34 23.55 -1.76 -2.01
N PHE A 35 22.63 -0.79 -1.85
CA PHE A 35 21.72 -0.36 -2.91
C PHE A 35 21.80 1.14 -3.17
N SER A 36 21.72 1.53 -4.44
CA SER A 36 21.48 2.91 -4.84
C SER A 36 19.99 3.24 -4.77
N GLY A 37 19.65 4.46 -4.33
CA GLY A 37 18.25 4.91 -4.28
C GLY A 37 17.47 4.34 -3.09
N VAL A 38 18.05 4.38 -1.89
CA VAL A 38 17.36 4.04 -0.64
C VAL A 38 16.92 5.33 0.05
N PHE A 39 15.64 5.41 0.41
CA PHE A 39 15.01 6.58 1.01
C PHE A 39 14.33 6.20 2.33
N LEU A 40 14.67 6.89 3.41
CA LEU A 40 13.98 6.74 4.69
C LEU A 40 12.83 7.74 4.75
N ARG A 41 11.58 7.24 4.71
CA ARG A 41 10.35 8.04 4.85
C ARG A 41 10.39 9.35 4.03
N PRO A 42 10.61 9.27 2.71
CA PRO A 42 10.68 10.46 1.86
C PRO A 42 9.35 11.22 1.88
N SER A 43 9.41 12.53 1.65
CA SER A 43 8.21 13.32 1.38
C SER A 43 7.65 12.99 0.00
N GLU A 44 6.36 13.27 -0.22
CA GLU A 44 5.71 13.14 -1.54
C GLU A 44 6.48 13.89 -2.64
N MET A 45 6.94 15.11 -2.32
CA MET A 45 7.77 15.90 -3.24
C MET A 45 9.08 15.18 -3.60
N LEU A 46 9.75 14.57 -2.63
CA LEU A 46 10.98 13.82 -2.88
C LEU A 46 10.72 12.57 -3.72
N LEU A 47 9.61 11.87 -3.43
CA LEU A 47 9.17 10.71 -4.20
C LEU A 47 8.95 11.09 -5.68
N ASN A 48 8.22 12.17 -5.93
CA ASN A 48 7.89 12.60 -7.30
C ASN A 48 9.11 13.10 -8.09
N ASN A 49 10.09 13.71 -7.41
CA ASN A 49 11.24 14.33 -8.06
C ASN A 49 12.40 13.37 -8.32
N VAL A 50 12.53 12.29 -7.54
CA VAL A 50 13.77 11.52 -7.47
C VAL A 50 13.58 10.04 -7.79
N LEU A 51 12.37 9.47 -7.63
CA LEU A 51 12.18 8.04 -7.89
C LEU A 51 12.47 7.64 -9.35
N SER A 52 12.21 8.53 -10.32
CA SER A 52 12.45 8.26 -11.75
C SER A 52 13.94 8.09 -12.09
N ASP A 53 14.84 8.57 -11.24
CA ASP A 53 16.28 8.51 -11.48
C ASP A 53 16.86 7.14 -11.11
N PHE A 54 16.08 6.30 -10.43
CA PHE A 54 16.49 4.98 -9.97
C PHE A 54 15.66 3.89 -10.66
N ARG A 55 16.33 2.80 -11.05
CA ARG A 55 15.64 1.67 -11.69
C ARG A 55 14.65 0.95 -10.77
N LEU A 56 14.99 0.82 -9.48
CA LEU A 56 14.16 0.15 -8.48
C LEU A 56 14.49 0.68 -7.07
N PRO A 57 14.14 1.93 -6.77
CA PRO A 57 14.42 2.54 -5.47
C PRO A 57 13.73 1.81 -4.31
N LEU A 58 14.36 1.83 -3.14
CA LEU A 58 13.85 1.28 -1.89
C LEU A 58 13.32 2.42 -1.01
N VAL A 59 12.08 2.29 -0.56
CA VAL A 59 11.45 3.22 0.38
C VAL A 59 11.28 2.52 1.71
N VAL A 60 12.11 2.91 2.68
CA VAL A 60 12.06 2.42 4.05
C VAL A 60 11.00 3.20 4.83
N ARG A 61 10.05 2.47 5.42
CA ARG A 61 8.91 3.02 6.15
C ARG A 61 8.79 2.35 7.50
N TYR A 62 8.05 2.97 8.41
CA TYR A 62 7.71 2.32 9.67
C TYR A 62 6.59 1.33 9.46
N LEU A 63 6.77 0.13 10.00
CA LEU A 63 5.71 -0.85 10.15
C LEU A 63 4.70 -0.32 11.17
N VAL A 64 3.53 0.07 10.68
CA VAL A 64 2.42 0.52 11.51
C VAL A 64 1.87 -0.65 12.32
N SER A 65 1.55 -0.45 13.60
CA SER A 65 1.01 -1.51 14.45
C SER A 65 -0.28 -2.12 13.87
N GLU A 66 -0.50 -3.40 14.13
CA GLU A 66 -1.62 -4.18 13.58
C GLU A 66 -1.67 -4.19 12.04
N SER A 67 -0.53 -3.94 11.37
CA SER A 67 -0.47 -4.04 9.90
C SER A 67 -0.95 -5.40 9.45
N PRO A 68 -1.93 -5.47 8.53
CA PRO A 68 -2.43 -6.72 7.99
C PRO A 68 -1.36 -7.46 7.16
N ILE A 69 -0.62 -8.35 7.80
CA ILE A 69 0.36 -9.27 7.21
C ILE A 69 -0.18 -10.69 7.30
N SER A 70 0.04 -11.49 6.26
CA SER A 70 -0.27 -12.93 6.24
C SER A 70 1.01 -13.73 6.08
N MET A 71 1.13 -14.86 6.76
CA MET A 71 2.22 -15.79 6.51
C MET A 71 1.88 -16.69 5.32
N ARG A 72 2.78 -16.78 4.35
CA ARG A 72 2.75 -17.81 3.29
C ARG A 72 4.14 -18.38 3.13
N ASN A 73 4.27 -19.71 3.25
CA ASN A 73 5.57 -20.40 3.18
C ASN A 73 6.62 -19.76 4.10
N ASP A 74 6.23 -19.47 5.34
CA ASP A 74 7.06 -18.80 6.35
C ASP A 74 7.58 -17.40 5.98
N MET A 75 7.05 -16.81 4.90
CA MET A 75 7.32 -15.42 4.52
C MET A 75 6.13 -14.51 4.84
N PRO A 76 6.38 -13.32 5.41
CA PRO A 76 5.36 -12.31 5.59
C PRO A 76 4.97 -11.73 4.23
N VAL A 77 3.67 -11.76 3.92
CA VAL A 77 3.08 -11.23 2.69
C VAL A 77 2.06 -10.15 3.03
N VAL A 78 2.11 -9.06 2.29
CA VAL A 78 1.11 -7.98 2.34
C VAL A 78 -0.27 -8.56 2.02
N THR A 79 -1.28 -8.22 2.82
CA THR A 79 -2.68 -8.59 2.52
C THR A 79 -3.34 -7.55 1.62
N VAL A 80 -4.46 -7.92 0.98
CA VAL A 80 -5.23 -6.99 0.15
C VAL A 80 -5.77 -5.83 1.00
N GLU A 81 -6.16 -6.08 2.26
CA GLU A 81 -6.60 -5.02 3.18
C GLU A 81 -5.51 -3.98 3.44
N LYS A 82 -4.27 -4.43 3.70
CA LYS A 82 -3.13 -3.52 3.88
C LYS A 82 -2.89 -2.71 2.62
N MET A 83 -2.85 -3.39 1.46
CA MET A 83 -2.62 -2.74 0.17
C MET A 83 -3.65 -1.65 -0.12
N LEU A 84 -4.95 -1.92 0.09
CA LEU A 84 -6.01 -0.94 -0.14
C LEU A 84 -5.89 0.28 0.78
N VAL A 85 -5.56 0.07 2.06
CA VAL A 85 -5.36 1.16 3.01
C VAL A 85 -4.11 1.98 2.68
N ASP A 86 -3.00 1.32 2.35
CA ASP A 86 -1.75 2.00 1.97
C ASP A 86 -1.98 2.85 0.69
N ILE A 87 -2.63 2.32 -0.34
CA ILE A 87 -2.99 3.07 -1.57
C ILE A 87 -3.92 4.26 -1.28
N PHE A 88 -4.81 4.12 -0.32
CA PHE A 88 -5.71 5.20 0.06
C PHE A 88 -5.01 6.32 0.83
N SER A 89 -3.99 5.99 1.62
CA SER A 89 -3.50 6.83 2.72
C SER A 89 -2.10 7.38 2.49
N ASP A 90 -1.25 6.65 1.78
CA ASP A 90 0.19 6.89 1.78
C ASP A 90 0.64 7.68 0.53
N PRO A 91 1.55 8.66 0.69
CA PRO A 91 1.97 9.55 -0.40
C PRO A 91 2.69 8.81 -1.54
N GLU A 92 3.32 7.67 -1.26
CA GLU A 92 3.94 6.80 -2.26
C GLU A 92 2.97 6.37 -3.36
N PHE A 93 1.66 6.37 -3.07
CA PHE A 93 0.60 6.01 -4.00
C PHE A 93 -0.18 7.22 -4.54
N GLY A 94 0.34 8.44 -4.39
CA GLY A 94 -0.33 9.65 -4.89
C GLY A 94 -0.64 9.60 -6.39
N TYR A 95 0.17 8.89 -7.18
CA TYR A 95 -0.05 8.67 -8.62
C TYR A 95 -1.28 7.82 -8.95
N LEU A 96 -1.88 7.12 -7.97
CA LEU A 96 -3.07 6.29 -8.15
C LEU A 96 -4.39 7.04 -7.87
N ILE A 97 -4.35 8.32 -7.48
CA ILE A 97 -5.56 9.08 -7.12
C ILE A 97 -6.56 9.13 -8.30
N GLY A 98 -7.86 9.18 -7.98
CA GLY A 98 -8.91 9.38 -8.98
C GLY A 98 -9.50 8.06 -9.50
N SER A 99 -9.54 7.91 -10.83
CA SER A 99 -10.13 6.73 -11.49
C SER A 99 -9.34 5.45 -11.20
N GLU A 100 -8.01 5.52 -11.16
CA GLU A 100 -7.16 4.35 -10.98
C GLU A 100 -7.38 3.69 -9.60
N ARG A 101 -7.34 4.48 -8.51
CA ARG A 101 -7.69 3.99 -7.16
C ARG A 101 -9.09 3.41 -7.13
N ARG A 102 -10.05 4.03 -7.83
CA ARG A 102 -11.43 3.51 -7.90
C ARG A 102 -11.47 2.15 -8.58
N ALA A 103 -10.76 1.98 -9.68
CA ALA A 103 -10.65 0.72 -10.40
C ALA A 103 -9.97 -0.37 -9.55
N ILE A 104 -8.87 -0.03 -8.86
CA ILE A 104 -8.17 -0.94 -7.94
C ILE A 104 -9.12 -1.44 -6.84
N PHE A 105 -9.86 -0.53 -6.19
CA PHE A 105 -10.83 -0.92 -5.16
C PHE A 105 -11.94 -1.81 -5.74
N SER A 106 -12.56 -1.44 -6.86
CA SER A 106 -13.58 -2.27 -7.52
C SER A 106 -13.05 -3.68 -7.84
N ASN A 107 -11.87 -3.76 -8.46
CA ASN A 107 -11.26 -5.03 -8.85
C ASN A 107 -10.90 -5.89 -7.64
N ALA A 108 -10.40 -5.29 -6.56
CA ALA A 108 -10.07 -6.00 -5.33
C ALA A 108 -11.33 -6.58 -4.65
N TYR A 109 -12.38 -5.78 -4.50
CA TYR A 109 -13.65 -6.22 -3.90
C TYR A 109 -14.39 -7.25 -4.76
N TYR A 110 -14.24 -7.19 -6.09
CA TYR A 110 -14.79 -8.19 -7.00
C TYR A 110 -14.06 -9.55 -6.85
N LYS A 111 -12.72 -9.54 -6.86
CA LYS A 111 -11.91 -10.77 -6.86
C LYS A 111 -11.79 -11.41 -5.46
N TYR A 112 -11.69 -10.61 -4.40
CA TYR A 112 -11.36 -11.09 -3.06
C TYR A 112 -12.48 -10.84 -2.05
N ILE A 113 -12.56 -11.69 -1.02
CA ILE A 113 -13.39 -11.42 0.15
C ILE A 113 -12.55 -10.52 1.06
N ILE A 114 -12.90 -9.24 1.10
CA ILE A 114 -12.19 -8.24 1.89
C ILE A 114 -12.71 -8.27 3.33
N ASN A 115 -11.82 -8.44 4.30
CA ASN A 115 -12.16 -8.32 5.71
C ASN A 115 -12.19 -6.83 6.11
N GLU A 116 -13.37 -6.21 5.98
CA GLU A 116 -13.54 -4.77 6.27
C GLU A 116 -13.19 -4.41 7.72
N ASN A 117 -13.44 -5.29 8.69
CA ASN A 117 -13.04 -5.04 10.08
C ASN A 117 -11.52 -4.92 10.22
N LYS A 118 -10.75 -5.80 9.56
CA LYS A 118 -9.29 -5.76 9.53
C LYS A 118 -8.79 -4.52 8.79
N LEU A 119 -9.39 -4.18 7.65
CA LEU A 119 -9.09 -2.99 6.86
C LEU A 119 -9.31 -1.70 7.67
N LEU A 120 -10.49 -1.55 8.30
CA LEU A 120 -10.85 -0.36 9.07
C LEU A 120 -10.02 -0.21 10.34
N ARG A 121 -9.64 -1.32 11.00
CA ARG A 121 -8.71 -1.28 12.14
C ARG A 121 -7.35 -0.75 11.72
N TYR A 122 -6.81 -1.25 10.60
CA TYR A 122 -5.54 -0.76 10.08
C TYR A 122 -5.60 0.71 9.64
N ALA A 123 -6.68 1.11 8.95
CA ALA A 123 -6.92 2.51 8.58
C ALA A 123 -6.99 3.43 9.82
N ALA A 124 -7.54 2.96 10.94
CA ALA A 124 -7.58 3.72 12.19
C ALA A 124 -6.17 4.03 12.73
N ARG A 125 -5.22 3.08 12.61
CA ARG A 125 -3.82 3.29 13.01
C ARG A 125 -3.10 4.33 12.15
N LYS A 126 -3.61 4.59 10.94
CA LYS A 126 -3.15 5.68 10.05
C LYS A 126 -3.99 6.96 10.17
N GLY A 127 -4.99 7.02 11.04
CA GLY A 127 -5.89 8.17 11.15
C GLY A 127 -6.84 8.33 9.95
N LYS A 128 -7.09 7.28 9.18
CA LYS A 128 -7.83 7.30 7.91
C LYS A 128 -9.13 6.49 7.92
N LYS A 129 -9.56 6.01 9.08
CA LYS A 129 -10.74 5.13 9.23
C LYS A 129 -12.01 5.74 8.64
N GLU A 130 -12.38 6.95 9.05
CA GLU A 130 -13.64 7.58 8.61
C GLU A 130 -13.61 7.89 7.11
N GLU A 131 -12.48 8.40 6.62
CA GLU A 131 -12.28 8.75 5.20
C GLU A 131 -12.41 7.52 4.30
N ILE A 132 -11.72 6.41 4.63
CA ILE A 132 -11.77 5.20 3.81
C ILE A 132 -13.13 4.50 3.92
N GLN A 133 -13.77 4.54 5.10
CA GLN A 133 -15.11 3.98 5.29
C GLN A 133 -16.13 4.71 4.40
N ASN A 134 -16.10 6.04 4.39
CA ASN A 134 -16.94 6.86 3.52
C ASN A 134 -16.65 6.61 2.04
N TYR A 135 -15.37 6.44 1.68
CA TYR A 135 -14.97 6.12 0.31
C TYR A 135 -15.55 4.78 -0.15
N ILE A 136 -15.46 3.74 0.68
CA ILE A 136 -15.98 2.40 0.39
C ILE A 136 -17.50 2.44 0.19
N GLN A 137 -18.22 3.13 1.10
CA GLN A 137 -19.67 3.26 1.03
C GLN A 137 -20.13 4.00 -0.24
N LYS A 138 -19.52 5.15 -0.54
CA LYS A 138 -19.85 5.94 -1.75
C LYS A 138 -19.52 5.19 -3.04
N GLY A 139 -18.47 4.38 -3.04
CA GLY A 139 -18.08 3.55 -4.17
C GLY A 139 -18.95 2.29 -4.37
N ASN A 140 -19.78 1.93 -3.38
CA ASN A 140 -20.56 0.69 -3.37
C ASN A 140 -19.73 -0.57 -3.69
N PHE A 141 -18.43 -0.60 -3.36
CA PHE A 141 -17.53 -1.69 -3.76
C PHE A 141 -17.94 -3.03 -3.16
N ASN A 142 -18.46 -3.02 -1.93
CA ASN A 142 -18.91 -4.20 -1.20
C ASN A 142 -20.15 -4.91 -1.81
N LYS A 143 -20.85 -4.27 -2.75
CA LYS A 143 -22.02 -4.84 -3.45
C LYS A 143 -21.68 -5.38 -4.84
N GLN A 144 -20.42 -5.27 -5.28
CA GLN A 144 -20.02 -5.59 -6.66
C GLN A 144 -19.73 -7.07 -6.88
N ARG A 145 -19.62 -7.87 -5.82
CA ARG A 145 -19.38 -9.31 -5.95
C ARG A 145 -20.70 -10.04 -6.21
N PRO A 146 -20.86 -10.73 -7.35
CA PRO A 146 -22.04 -11.55 -7.59
C PRO A 146 -22.08 -12.71 -6.57
N ASN A 147 -23.28 -13.09 -6.14
CA ASN A 147 -23.47 -14.32 -5.38
C ASN A 147 -22.91 -15.48 -6.21
N LEU A 148 -21.85 -16.11 -5.71
CA LEU A 148 -21.37 -17.37 -6.27
C LEU A 148 -22.41 -18.42 -5.88
N ILE A 149 -23.32 -18.72 -6.82
CA ILE A 149 -24.25 -19.86 -6.76
C ILE A 149 -23.47 -21.11 -7.13
#